data_AF-F2NK80-F1
#
_entry.id   AF-F2NK80-F1
#
_cell.length_a   1.000
_cell.length_b   1.000
_cell.length_c   1.000
_cell.angle_alpha   90.00
_cell.angle_beta   90.00
_cell.angle_gamma   90.00
#
_symmetry.space_group_name_H-M   'P 1'
#
loop_
_entity.id
_entity.type
_entity.pdbx_description
1 polymer ?
#
loop_
_entity_poly.entity_id
_entity_poly.type
_entity_poly.pdbx_seq_one_letter_code
_entity_poly.pdbx_strand_id
1 'polypeptide(L)' 'MSTLSIRQPWIELILHGWKDVEHPTRRILEPEPLVLHASVNGKRAFAG' A
#
# COMPACT_ATOMS: atom_id res chain seq x y z
N MET A 1 0.63 -15.58 -3.28
CA MET A 1 0.95 -14.51 -2.32
C MET A 1 0.78 -13.19 -3.03
N SER A 2 -0.27 -12.45 -2.69
CA SER A 2 -0.64 -11.21 -3.36
C SER A 2 0.10 -10.02 -2.75
N THR A 3 0.32 -8.98 -3.54
CA THR A 3 1.04 -7.77 -3.11
C THR A 3 0.11 -6.56 -3.18
N LEU A 4 0.11 -5.72 -2.14
CA LEU A 4 -0.63 -4.47 -2.08
C LEU A 4 0.34 -3.28 -2.03
N SER A 5 0.18 -2.35 -2.96
CA SER A 5 1.00 -1.13 -3.02
C SER A 5 0.31 0.00 -2.25
N ILE A 6 0.98 0.51 -1.22
CA ILE A 6 0.48 1.58 -0.35
C ILE A 6 1.44 2.76 -0.41
N ARG A 7 0.90 3.96 -0.55
CA ARG A 7 1.71 5.18 -0.68
C ARG A 7 2.17 5.69 0.68
N GLN A 8 3.30 6.37 0.68
CA GLN A 8 3.72 7.17 1.83
C GLN A 8 2.73 8.33 2.09
N PRO A 9 2.51 8.70 3.37
CA PRO A 9 3.12 8.14 4.59
C PRO A 9 2.39 6.91 5.16
N TRP A 10 1.31 6.44 4.51
CA TRP A 10 0.39 5.47 5.10
C TRP A 10 1.01 4.10 5.34
N ILE A 11 1.90 3.67 4.44
CA ILE A 11 2.59 2.38 4.59
C ILE A 11 3.44 2.32 5.86
N GLU A 12 4.12 3.42 6.21
CA GLU A 12 4.93 3.51 7.42
C GLU A 12 4.07 3.40 8.68
N LEU A 13 2.90 4.05 8.69
CA LEU A 13 1.95 3.96 9.80
C LEU A 13 1.45 2.52 10.03
N ILE A 14 1.23 1.74 8.97
CA ILE A 14 0.85 0.34 9.10
C ILE A 14 2.02 -0.50 9.63
N LEU A 15 3.21 -0.33 9.07
CA LEU A 15 4.39 -1.11 9.46
C LEU A 15 4.80 -0.88 10.92
N HIS A 16 4.56 0.32 11.46
CA HIS A 16 4.76 0.64 12.88
C HIS A 16 3.58 0.27 13.79
N GLY A 17 2.48 -0.25 13.24
CA GLY A 17 1.28 -0.61 14.02
C GLY A 17 0.50 0.59 14.54
N TRP A 18 0.65 1.76 13.92
CA TRP A 18 -0.13 2.96 14.25
C TRP A 18 -1.42 3.06 13.44
N LYS A 19 -1.55 2.26 12.38
CA LYS A 19 -2.72 2.21 11.50
C LYS A 19 -3.08 0.77 11.14
N ASP A 20 -4.25 0.33 11.58
CA ASP A 20 -4.74 -1.05 11.33
C ASP A 20 -5.74 -1.15 10.18
N VAL A 21 -6.34 -0.03 9.74
CA VAL A 21 -7.39 -0.02 8.72
C VAL A 21 -6.93 0.72 7.47
N GLU A 22 -6.80 0.00 6.37
CA GLU A 22 -6.69 0.60 5.04
C GLU A 22 -8.06 0.83 4.40
N HIS A 23 -8.19 1.96 3.70
CA HIS A 23 -9.41 2.35 3.00
C HIS A 23 -9.20 2.31 1.48
N PRO A 24 -9.09 1.11 0.88
CA PRO A 24 -8.92 1.00 -0.57
C PRO A 24 -10.22 1.38 -1.29
N THR A 25 -10.09 1.99 -2.47
CA THR A 25 -11.24 2.30 -3.36
C THR A 25 -11.88 1.07 -3.98
N ARG A 26 -11.23 -0.09 -3.86
CA ARG A 26 -11.71 -1.39 -4.32
C ARG A 26 -11.67 -2.36 -3.15
N ARG A 27 -12.69 -3.22 -3.06
CA ARG A 27 -12.73 -4.28 -2.06
C ARG A 27 -11.62 -5.29 -2.34
N ILE A 28 -10.79 -5.54 -1.34
CA ILE A 28 -9.79 -6.62 -1.36
C ILE A 28 -10.45 -7.83 -0.69
N LEU A 29 -10.50 -8.96 -1.40
CA LEU A 29 -11.14 -10.21 -0.94
C LEU A 29 -10.10 -11.30 -0.63
N GLU A 30 -8.96 -10.89 -0.08
CA GLU A 30 -7.84 -11.81 0.23
C GLU A 30 -7.83 -12.05 1.75
N PRO A 31 -8.27 -13.24 2.23
CA PRO A 31 -8.19 -13.60 3.64
C PRO A 31 -6.76 -13.97 4.08
N GLU A 32 -5.81 -14.04 3.13
CA GLU A 32 -4.42 -14.45 3.33
C GLU A 32 -3.49 -13.26 3.59
N PRO A 33 -2.32 -13.48 4.21
CA PRO A 33 -1.30 -12.46 4.39
C PRO A 33 -0.89 -11.80 3.06
N LEU A 34 -0.91 -10.46 3.02
CA LEU A 34 -0.50 -9.65 1.88
C LEU A 34 0.93 -9.12 2.09
N VAL A 35 1.72 -9.14 1.02
CA VAL A 35 2.99 -8.40 0.99
C VAL A 35 2.69 -6.93 0.75
N LEU A 36 3.26 -6.04 1.57
CA LEU A 36 3.08 -4.60 1.37
C LEU A 36 4.28 -4.01 0.62
N HIS A 37 3.99 -3.26 -0.44
CA HIS A 37 4.99 -2.53 -1.22
C HIS A 37 4.87 -1.02 -0.95
N ALA A 38 5.96 -0.40 -0.51
CA ALA A 38 6.03 1.03 -0.25
C ALA A 38 6.15 1.82 -1.57
N SER A 39 5.05 2.43 -2.00
CA SER A 39 5.03 3.28 -3.20
C SER A 39 5.50 4.70 -2.87
N VAL A 40 6.49 5.18 -3.62
CA VAL A 40 6.88 6.59 -3.63
C VAL A 40 5.84 7.42 -4.38
N ASN A 41 5.55 8.63 -3.88
CA ASN A 41 4.86 9.67 -4.66
C ASN A 41 5.81 10.21 -5.73
N GLY A 42 6.19 9.36 -6.69
CA GLY A 42 6.80 9.83 -7.92
C GLY A 42 5.75 10.58 -8.71
N LYS A 43 5.90 11.90 -8.87
CA LYS A 43 5.39 12.55 -10.09
C LYS A 43 5.82 11.63 -11.24
N ARG A 44 4.87 11.13 -12.03
CA ARG A 44 5.14 10.25 -13.17
C ARG A 44 6.33 10.83 -13.95
N ALA A 45 7.50 10.21 -13.84
CA ALA A 45 8.55 10.39 -14.83
C ALA A 45 8.09 9.60 -16.04
N PHE A 46 7.26 10.21 -16.89
CA PHE A 46 7.13 9.76 -18.26
C PHE A 46 8.51 9.97 -18.90
N ALA A 47 9.27 8.90 -19.08
CA ALA A 47 10.37 8.89 -20.05
C ALA A 47 9.73 8.82 -21.43
N GLY A 48 9.93 9.86 -22.23
CA GLY A 48 9.71 9.86 -23.67
C GLY A 48 10.84 9.14 -24.39
#